data_AF-A0A1H3WDX5-F1
#
_entry.id   AF-A0A1H3WDX5-F1
#
_cell.length_a   1.000
_cell.length_b   1.000
_cell.length_c   1.000
_cell.angle_alpha   90.00
_cell.angle_beta   90.00
_cell.angle_gamma   90.00
#
_symmetry.space_group_name_H-M   'P 1'
#
loop_
_entity.id
_entity.type
_entity.pdbx_description
1 polymer ?
#
loop_
_entity_poly.entity_id
_entity_poly.type
_entity_poly.pdbx_seq_one_letter_code
_entity_poly.pdbx_strand_id
1 'polypeptide(L)' 'MYYAPVDLSAVPTGIHGLPEEHEDIRVSVIPRHIALAWLKAGKIQASLAIIALQWLVLEKSPLGCHS' A
#
# COMPACT_ATOMS: atom_id res chain seq x y z
N MET A 1 1.58 -11.11 -8.60
CA MET A 1 1.58 -10.21 -7.42
C MET A 1 2.73 -10.65 -6.52
N TYR A 2 3.54 -9.72 -6.05
CA TYR A 2 4.66 -9.99 -5.14
C TYR A 2 4.43 -9.22 -3.83
N TYR A 3 4.99 -9.74 -2.73
CA TYR A 3 4.96 -9.11 -1.41
C TYR A 3 6.36 -9.12 -0.81
N ALA A 4 6.76 -8.00 -0.20
CA ALA A 4 8.04 -7.86 0.50
C ALA A 4 7.88 -6.96 1.74
N PRO A 5 8.53 -7.27 2.86
CA PRO A 5 8.69 -6.33 3.95
C PRO A 5 9.56 -5.15 3.47
N VAL A 6 9.16 -3.94 3.84
CA VAL A 6 9.85 -2.69 3.48
C VAL A 6 9.84 -1.74 4.66
N ASP A 7 10.94 -0.99 4.84
CA ASP A 7 10.97 0.13 5.77
C ASP A 7 10.41 1.38 5.06
N LEU A 8 9.33 1.94 5.62
CA LEU A 8 8.66 3.13 5.09
C LEU A 8 9.08 4.42 5.81
N SER A 9 9.95 4.35 6.82
CA SER A 9 10.33 5.48 7.68
C SER A 9 10.99 6.64 6.92
N ALA A 10 11.70 6.33 5.83
CA ALA A 10 12.41 7.31 5.00
C ALA A 10 11.75 7.54 3.62
N VAL A 11 10.53 7.02 3.39
CA VAL A 11 9.86 7.16 2.09
C VAL A 11 9.33 8.58 1.90
N PRO A 12 9.71 9.29 0.83
CA PRO A 12 9.21 10.64 0.56
C PRO A 12 7.74 10.60 0.13
N THR A 13 6.87 11.23 0.92
CA THR A 13 5.46 11.46 0.56
C THR A 13 5.33 12.73 -0.28
N GLY A 14 4.30 12.80 -1.13
CA GLY A 14 4.07 13.96 -1.98
C GLY A 14 3.64 13.58 -3.39
N ILE A 15 3.63 14.55 -4.30
CA ILE A 15 3.43 14.30 -5.74
C ILE A 15 4.80 14.03 -6.36
N HIS A 16 4.88 12.96 -7.13
CA HIS A 16 6.05 12.48 -7.86
C HIS A 16 5.65 12.16 -9.29
N GLY A 17 6.61 12.18 -10.20
CA GLY A 17 6.41 11.92 -11.61
C GLY A 17 7.49 12.63 -12.43
N LEU A 18 7.88 12.04 -13.54
CA LEU A 18 8.79 12.70 -14.48
C LEU A 18 7.96 13.59 -15.42
N PRO A 19 8.43 14.81 -15.75
CA PRO A 19 7.70 15.71 -16.65
C PRO A 19 7.34 15.07 -18.00
N GLU A 20 8.22 14.22 -18.53
CA GLU A 20 8.05 13.53 -19.80
C GLU A 20 6.99 12.41 -19.77
N GLU A 21 6.69 11.84 -18.61
CA GLU A 21 5.73 10.74 -18.45
C GLU A 21 4.29 11.24 -18.32
N HIS A 22 4.09 12.53 -18.08
CA HIS A 22 2.76 13.16 -17.89
C HIS A 22 1.92 12.46 -16.79
N GLU A 23 2.57 11.89 -15.79
CA GLU A 23 1.92 11.25 -14.64
C GLU A 23 2.16 12.06 -13.36
N ASP A 24 1.07 12.41 -12.67
CA ASP A 24 1.12 13.01 -11.33
C ASP A 24 0.75 11.96 -10.28
N ILE A 25 1.75 11.27 -9.72
CA ILE A 25 1.56 10.20 -8.74
C ILE A 25 1.71 10.74 -7.33
N ARG A 26 0.66 10.64 -6.51
CA ARG A 26 0.75 10.96 -5.08
C ARG A 26 1.10 9.74 -4.24
N VAL A 27 2.23 9.80 -3.53
CA VAL A 27 2.64 8.78 -2.55
C VAL A 27 2.16 9.18 -1.16
N SER A 28 1.51 8.24 -0.46
CA SER A 28 1.03 8.39 0.93
C SER A 28 1.41 7.17 1.76
N VAL A 29 2.03 7.38 2.92
CA VAL A 29 2.30 6.33 3.91
C VAL A 29 1.20 6.39 4.97
N ILE A 30 0.41 5.34 5.09
CA ILE A 30 -0.68 5.25 6.06
C ILE A 30 -0.59 3.96 6.87
N PRO A 31 -1.05 3.95 8.13
CA PRO A 31 -1.14 2.72 8.91
C PRO A 31 -2.02 1.68 8.23
N ARG A 32 -1.65 0.40 8.36
CA ARG A 32 -2.41 -0.74 7.81
C ARG A 32 -3.90 -0.67 8.13
N HIS A 33 -4.28 -0.35 9.37
CA HIS A 33 -5.68 -0.31 9.79
C HIS A 33 -6.49 0.78 9.04
N ILE A 34 -5.88 1.90 8.66
CA ILE A 34 -6.52 2.95 7.86
C ILE A 34 -6.74 2.47 6.42
N ALA A 35 -5.74 1.83 5.81
CA ALA A 35 -5.87 1.27 4.47
C ALA A 35 -7.02 0.25 4.39
N LEU A 36 -7.16 -0.59 5.42
CA LEU A 36 -8.25 -1.57 5.53
C LEU A 36 -9.61 -0.90 5.76
N ALA A 37 -9.68 0.19 6.52
CA ALA A 37 -10.91 0.96 6.68
C ALA A 37 -11.33 1.61 5.35
N TRP A 38 -10.39 2.15 4.58
CA TRP A 38 -10.66 2.73 3.26
C TRP A 38 -11.11 1.68 2.25
N LEU A 39 -10.50 0.49 2.27
CA LEU A 39 -10.96 -0.64 1.47
C LEU A 39 -12.42 -0.98 1.77
N LYS A 40 -12.77 -1.14 3.06
CA LYS A 40 -14.15 -1.43 3.48
C LYS A 40 -15.13 -0.32 3.12
N ALA A 41 -14.69 0.93 3.15
CA ALA A 41 -15.49 2.10 2.77
C ALA A 41 -15.57 2.34 1.25
N GLY A 42 -14.96 1.47 0.41
CA GLY A 42 -14.96 1.64 -1.05
C GLY A 42 -14.11 2.80 -1.56
N LYS A 43 -13.23 3.37 -0.75
CA LYS A 43 -12.35 4.49 -1.13
C LYS A 43 -11.16 4.06 -2.01
N ILE A 44 -10.86 2.76 -2.03
CA ILE A 44 -9.82 2.17 -2.90
C ILE A 44 -10.53 1.47 -4.05
N GLN A 45 -10.31 1.94 -5.27
CA GLN A 45 -11.03 1.48 -6.46
C GLN A 45 -10.13 0.72 -7.45
N ALA A 46 -8.81 0.78 -7.29
CA ALA A 46 -7.88 0.06 -8.15
C ALA A 46 -7.95 -1.45 -7.84
N SER A 47 -8.37 -2.26 -8.82
CA SER A 47 -8.56 -3.71 -8.66
C SER A 47 -7.33 -4.42 -8.10
N LEU A 48 -6.13 -4.06 -8.55
CA LEU A 48 -4.89 -4.65 -8.05
C LEU A 48 -4.66 -4.34 -6.56
N ALA A 49 -4.94 -3.10 -6.12
CA ALA A 49 -4.83 -2.70 -4.73
C ALA A 49 -5.90 -3.37 -3.85
N ILE A 50 -7.11 -3.53 -4.37
CA ILE A 50 -8.20 -4.26 -3.69
C ILE A 50 -7.77 -5.70 -3.43
N ILE A 51 -7.31 -6.41 -4.46
CA ILE A 51 -6.86 -7.81 -4.34
C ILE A 51 -5.68 -7.91 -3.37
N ALA A 52 -4.72 -6.98 -3.43
CA ALA A 52 -3.53 -7.01 -2.57
C ALA A 52 -3.90 -6.86 -1.10
N LEU A 53 -4.77 -5.90 -0.78
CA LEU A 53 -5.21 -5.65 0.58
C LEU A 53 -6.14 -6.75 1.11
N GLN A 54 -6.98 -7.34 0.25
CA GLN A 54 -7.79 -8.51 0.61
C GLN A 54 -6.91 -9.73 0.92
N TRP A 55 -5.94 -10.03 0.05
CA TRP A 55 -4.97 -11.09 0.30
C TRP A 55 -4.20 -10.84 1.61
N LEU A 56 -3.74 -9.61 1.85
CA LEU A 56 -3.01 -9.24 3.05
C LEU A 56 -3.82 -9.46 4.35
N VAL A 57 -5.16 -9.37 4.30
CA VAL A 57 -6.04 -9.68 5.44
C VAL A 57 -6.20 -11.18 5.65
N LEU A 58 -6.20 -11.97 4.57
CA LEU A 58 -6.34 -13.43 4.61
C LEU A 58 -5.04 -14.13 4.99
N GLU A 59 -3.90 -13.56 4.61
CA GLU A 59 -2.58 -14.07 4.94
C GLU A 59 -2.38 -14.05 6.47
N LYS A 60 -2.33 -15.24 7.06
CA LYS A 60 -2.26 -15.45 8.52
C LYS A 60 -0.85 -15.33 9.09
N SER A 61 0.15 -15.13 8.24
CA SER A 61 1.54 -15.12 8.67
C SER A 61 1.78 -13.92 9.60
N PRO A 62 2.16 -14.15 10.87
CA PRO A 62 2.58 -13.06 11.73
C PRO A 62 3.86 -12.50 11.14
N LEU A 63 3.79 -11.27 10.64
CA LEU A 63 4.98 -10.51 10.25
C LEU A 63 5.74 -10.15 11.54
N GLY A 64 6.56 -11.10 12.01
CA GLY A 64 7.45 -10.95 13.15
C GLY A 64 7.60 -12.23 13.97
N CYS A 65 8.63 -13.03 13.67
CA CYS A 65 9.64 -13.51 14.62
C CYS A 65 10.41 -14.71 14.02
N HIS A 66 11.57 -14.43 13.42
CA HIS A 66 12.71 -15.35 13.43
C HIS A 66 14.00 -14.51 13.41
N SER A 67 14.62 -14.45 14.60
CA SER A 67 15.95 -13.93 15.01
C SER A 67 16.21 -12.42 14.93
#